data_AF-A0A3D4FSN6-F1
#
_entry.id   AF-A0A3D4FSN6-F1
#
_cell.length_a   1.000
_cell.length_b   1.000
_cell.length_c   1.000
_cell.angle_alpha   90.00
_cell.angle_beta   90.00
_cell.angle_gamma   90.00
#
_symmetry.space_group_name_H-M   'P 1'
#
loop_
_entity.id
_entity.type
_entity.pdbx_description
1 polymer ?
#
loop_
_entity_poly.entity_id
_entity_poly.type
_entity_poly.pdbx_seq_one_letter_code
_entity_poly.pdbx_strand_id
1 'polypeptide(L)'
;MRTDAASRCRRTMALAVLAVLSGGGPTLSAQEPERYERHRVPADFMSFRGAQWLERDERVEEEQPDAVLEVMGLELGDVAADIGCGSGYYARRMAGRVGSAGRVYCVDIQPEMLDIMQQLADRDGVTGVVPVLSEVDDPKLPDAEVDWIILADVYHEMSDYEAMLAGMRAALAPGGRVALLEYRVEDGTGDHLKSDHAMSVRQVLAEWLPAGFELVDLLEFLPGQHLFILKVAGDAAVPGDPVTTIDLVDALDQGVVEAEAFGAGEAGVMLRVRNLGDNRLIVTMPAGMSFTSAEGRRDMVSRRDAAIRLFDDEWQDWVVRAVGRQQNRRAPGSDDALTMALPSSLPALDRLAHVMQAGTYQVADSPLQYVPRAQGVEQAAVWVAGEDLGYDDIAAAVEDPRLPAQYAVAFALVYCDLAGIDVTNRRVWADRERIFGVLRDPGLTAWYQVKTTGRTER
;
A
#
# COMPACT_ATOMS: atom_id res chain seq x y z
N MET A 1 18.52 -50.97 54.33
CA MET A 1 18.41 -51.91 53.19
C MET A 1 17.19 -51.47 52.40
N ARG A 2 17.41 -50.88 51.21
CA ARG A 2 17.01 -51.39 49.88
C ARG A 2 15.47 -51.48 49.73
N THR A 3 14.78 -50.89 48.75
CA THR A 3 15.14 -50.38 47.41
C THR A 3 13.94 -49.63 46.80
N ASP A 4 14.25 -48.64 45.97
CA ASP A 4 13.61 -48.19 44.71
C ASP A 4 12.07 -48.04 44.58
N ALA A 5 11.66 -46.81 44.25
CA ALA A 5 11.07 -46.49 42.94
C ALA A 5 10.64 -45.00 42.87
N ALA A 6 11.34 -44.18 42.06
CA ALA A 6 10.75 -42.97 41.47
C ALA A 6 11.63 -42.45 40.32
N SER A 7 11.46 -43.07 39.15
CA SER A 7 11.84 -42.50 37.86
C SER A 7 10.69 -41.64 37.31
N ARG A 8 10.97 -40.41 36.89
CA ARG A 8 10.42 -39.70 35.71
C ARG A 8 10.97 -38.27 35.72
N CYS A 9 11.99 -38.01 34.91
CA CYS A 9 11.91 -37.42 33.58
C CYS A 9 11.84 -35.88 33.63
N ARG A 10 13.00 -35.25 33.85
CA ARG A 10 13.24 -33.85 33.50
C ARG A 10 13.52 -33.82 31.99
N ARG A 11 12.65 -33.19 31.21
CA ARG A 11 12.95 -32.87 29.80
C ARG A 11 13.81 -31.62 29.77
N THR A 12 15.03 -31.81 29.29
CA THR A 12 16.01 -30.76 28.98
C THR A 12 15.49 -29.93 27.81
N MET A 13 15.20 -28.64 28.02
CA MET A 13 15.13 -27.67 26.93
C MET A 13 16.56 -27.38 26.48
N ALA A 14 16.90 -27.75 25.24
CA ALA A 14 18.16 -27.38 24.62
C ALA A 14 18.04 -25.94 24.12
N LEU A 15 18.70 -25.01 24.83
CA LEU A 15 18.93 -23.65 24.38
C LEU A 15 20.12 -23.69 23.42
N ALA A 16 19.88 -23.55 22.12
CA ALA A 16 20.96 -23.41 21.14
C ALA A 16 21.36 -21.92 21.08
N VAL A 17 22.37 -21.54 21.87
CA VAL A 17 23.05 -20.25 21.75
C VAL A 17 24.17 -20.44 20.75
N LEU A 18 24.03 -19.87 19.55
CA LEU A 18 25.13 -19.76 18.60
C LEU A 18 25.85 -18.44 18.87
N ALA A 19 27.05 -18.52 19.45
CA ALA A 19 27.94 -17.38 19.60
C ALA A 19 28.80 -17.26 18.33
N VAL A 20 28.74 -16.11 17.66
CA VAL A 20 29.75 -15.69 16.68
C VAL A 20 30.40 -14.41 17.20
N LEU A 21 31.72 -14.44 17.36
CA LEU A 21 32.54 -13.29 17.74
C LEU A 21 33.33 -12.78 16.53
N SER A 22 33.34 -11.45 16.45
CA SER A 22 34.30 -10.52 15.82
C SER A 22 34.13 -10.14 14.34
N GLY A 23 33.86 -8.84 14.13
CA GLY A 23 34.63 -7.99 13.21
C GLY A 23 33.89 -7.45 11.99
N GLY A 24 33.12 -6.38 12.19
CA GLY A 24 32.39 -5.65 11.13
C GLY A 24 30.90 -5.64 11.44
N GLY A 25 30.34 -4.47 11.76
CA GLY A 25 28.88 -4.34 11.85
C GLY A 25 28.26 -4.75 10.51
N PRO A 26 27.06 -5.35 10.49
CA PRO A 26 26.42 -5.72 9.24
C PRO A 26 26.25 -4.46 8.40
N THR A 27 26.91 -4.40 7.24
CA THR A 27 26.52 -3.48 6.18
C THR A 27 25.12 -3.89 5.76
N LEU A 28 24.13 -3.08 6.15
CA LEU A 28 22.76 -3.17 5.66
C LEU A 28 22.81 -3.09 4.13
N SER A 29 22.64 -4.22 3.48
CA SER A 29 22.41 -4.25 2.04
C SER A 29 20.92 -4.00 1.85
N ALA A 30 20.56 -2.74 1.58
CA ALA A 30 19.22 -2.39 1.12
C ALA A 30 19.02 -3.02 -0.27
N GLN A 31 18.49 -4.23 -0.29
CA GLN A 31 18.03 -4.88 -1.52
C GLN A 31 16.62 -5.37 -1.22
N GLU A 32 15.61 -4.58 -1.58
CA GLU A 32 14.30 -5.17 -1.79
C GLU A 32 14.45 -6.28 -2.81
N PRO A 33 13.91 -7.47 -2.57
CA PRO A 33 14.11 -8.59 -3.46
C PRO A 33 13.59 -8.24 -4.86
N GLU A 34 14.32 -8.62 -5.91
CA GLU A 34 13.87 -8.69 -7.32
C GLU A 34 12.57 -9.51 -7.52
N ARG A 35 11.94 -9.98 -6.44
CA ARG A 35 10.76 -10.82 -6.38
C ARG A 35 9.45 -10.07 -6.63
N TYR A 36 9.46 -8.74 -6.68
CA TYR A 36 8.25 -7.96 -6.90
C TYR A 36 8.17 -7.42 -8.33
N GLU A 37 7.16 -7.85 -9.08
CA GLU A 37 6.81 -7.21 -10.34
C GLU A 37 6.31 -5.79 -10.05
N ARG A 38 6.99 -4.78 -10.59
CA ARG A 38 6.56 -3.37 -10.60
C ARG A 38 5.37 -3.14 -11.54
N HIS A 39 4.45 -4.08 -11.63
CA HIS A 39 3.23 -3.92 -12.42
C HIS A 39 2.13 -3.35 -11.51
N ARG A 40 2.13 -2.02 -11.35
CA ARG A 40 0.88 -1.32 -11.03
C ARG A 40 0.16 -0.98 -12.34
N VAL A 41 -1.16 -0.97 -12.29
CA VAL A 41 -1.98 -0.36 -13.34
C VAL A 41 -2.18 1.08 -12.89
N PRO A 42 -1.62 2.08 -13.59
CA PRO A 42 -1.87 3.48 -13.26
C PRO A 42 -3.36 3.76 -13.27
N ALA A 43 -3.84 4.54 -12.31
CA ALA A 43 -5.21 5.01 -12.32
C ALA A 43 -5.44 5.96 -13.50
N ASP A 44 -6.69 6.02 -13.97
CA ASP A 44 -7.10 7.10 -14.86
C ASP A 44 -7.15 8.40 -14.08
N PHE A 45 -6.51 9.45 -14.61
CA PHE A 45 -6.57 10.78 -13.99
C PHE A 45 -7.99 11.37 -14.02
N MET A 46 -8.28 12.22 -13.03
CA MET A 46 -9.54 12.94 -12.99
C MET A 46 -9.70 13.89 -14.20
N SER A 47 -10.88 13.88 -14.83
CA SER A 47 -11.21 14.89 -15.84
C SER A 47 -11.39 16.27 -15.20
N PHE A 48 -10.92 17.35 -15.84
CA PHE A 48 -11.16 18.75 -15.45
C PHE A 48 -12.62 19.09 -15.10
N ARG A 49 -13.59 18.34 -15.63
CA ARG A 49 -15.02 18.48 -15.28
C ARG A 49 -15.31 18.20 -13.80
N GLY A 50 -14.44 17.46 -13.14
CA GLY A 50 -14.50 17.14 -11.71
C GLY A 50 -13.77 18.15 -10.82
N ALA A 51 -13.12 19.19 -11.36
CA ALA A 51 -12.23 20.08 -10.60
C ALA A 51 -12.86 20.69 -9.34
N GLN A 52 -14.18 20.93 -9.33
CA GLN A 52 -14.90 21.42 -8.14
C GLN A 52 -14.78 20.49 -6.91
N TRP A 53 -14.58 19.19 -7.12
CA TRP A 53 -14.39 18.21 -6.04
C TRP A 53 -13.04 18.39 -5.32
N LEU A 54 -12.03 18.93 -6.02
CA LEU A 54 -10.73 19.26 -5.43
C LEU A 54 -10.80 20.44 -4.46
N GLU A 55 -11.87 21.24 -4.54
CA GLU A 55 -12.14 22.42 -3.71
C GLU A 55 -13.24 22.16 -2.66
N ARG A 56 -13.63 20.90 -2.43
CA ARG A 56 -14.64 20.54 -1.42
C ARG A 56 -14.18 20.93 -0.01
N ASP A 57 -15.12 21.33 0.85
CA ASP A 57 -14.81 21.82 2.20
C ASP A 57 -14.23 20.71 3.09
N GLU A 58 -14.73 19.48 2.93
CA GLU A 58 -14.33 18.30 3.70
C GLU A 58 -12.84 17.97 3.55
N ARG A 59 -12.21 18.40 2.44
CA ARG A 59 -10.78 18.18 2.14
C ARG A 59 -9.86 18.70 3.24
N VAL A 60 -10.25 19.78 3.92
CA VAL A 60 -9.44 20.35 5.01
C VAL A 60 -9.33 19.38 6.19
N GLU A 61 -10.43 18.70 6.53
CA GLU A 61 -10.46 17.72 7.61
C GLU A 61 -9.85 16.38 7.17
N GLU A 62 -10.09 15.98 5.93
CA GLU A 62 -9.65 14.69 5.35
C GLU A 62 -8.14 14.65 5.06
N GLU A 63 -7.58 15.72 4.48
CA GLU A 63 -6.21 15.75 3.93
C GLU A 63 -5.28 16.72 4.70
N GLN A 64 -5.80 17.51 5.64
CA GLN A 64 -5.05 18.44 6.50
C GLN A 64 -3.94 19.24 5.78
N PRO A 65 -4.26 19.94 4.67
CA PRO A 65 -3.28 20.55 3.77
C PRO A 65 -2.37 21.57 4.47
N ASP A 66 -2.87 22.30 5.47
CA ASP A 66 -2.04 23.27 6.19
C ASP A 66 -0.96 22.60 7.04
N ALA A 67 -1.25 21.45 7.66
CA ALA A 67 -0.26 20.68 8.42
C ALA A 67 0.80 20.07 7.50
N VAL A 68 0.43 19.65 6.28
CA VAL A 68 1.37 19.23 5.24
C VAL A 68 2.33 20.36 4.88
N LEU A 69 1.80 21.56 4.65
CA LEU A 69 2.62 22.73 4.32
C LEU A 69 3.47 23.23 5.49
N GLU A 70 3.05 22.99 6.74
CA GLU A 70 3.88 23.22 7.93
C GLU A 70 5.08 22.28 7.97
N VAL A 71 4.90 20.99 7.65
CA VAL A 71 5.98 20.00 7.56
C VAL A 71 6.97 20.37 6.44
N MET A 72 6.46 20.81 5.29
CA MET A 72 7.31 21.29 4.19
C MET A 72 8.16 22.49 4.60
N GLY A 73 7.72 23.31 5.56
CA GLY A 73 8.53 24.38 6.10
C GLY A 73 9.00 25.38 5.04
N LEU A 74 8.15 25.68 4.05
CA LEU A 74 8.42 26.64 2.96
C LEU A 74 8.90 27.99 3.52
N GLU A 75 9.97 28.52 2.95
CA GLU A 75 10.56 29.81 3.30
C GLU A 75 10.19 30.90 2.29
N LEU A 76 10.32 32.17 2.71
CA LEU A 76 10.12 33.31 1.82
C LEU A 76 11.21 33.32 0.74
N GLY A 77 10.80 33.31 -0.53
CA GLY A 77 11.70 33.27 -1.67
C GLY A 77 11.83 31.90 -2.33
N ASP A 78 11.32 30.84 -1.69
CA ASP A 78 11.39 29.49 -2.25
C ASP A 78 10.71 29.38 -3.62
N VAL A 79 11.26 28.51 -4.45
CA VAL A 79 10.66 28.06 -5.70
C VAL A 79 10.06 26.68 -5.45
N ALA A 80 8.72 26.58 -5.49
CA ALA A 80 8.03 25.32 -5.32
C ALA A 80 7.36 24.85 -6.62
N ALA A 81 7.02 23.56 -6.70
CA ALA A 81 6.22 22.98 -7.77
C ALA A 81 5.14 22.04 -7.21
N ASP A 82 3.93 22.15 -7.73
CA ASP A 82 2.79 21.27 -7.48
C ASP A 82 2.58 20.42 -8.75
N ILE A 83 2.96 19.14 -8.72
CA ILE A 83 2.80 18.23 -9.86
C ILE A 83 1.43 17.59 -9.78
N GLY A 84 0.67 17.61 -10.89
CA GLY A 84 -0.72 17.21 -10.87
C GLY A 84 -1.62 18.23 -10.17
N CYS A 85 -1.35 19.51 -10.37
CA CYS A 85 -1.88 20.54 -9.49
C CYS A 85 -3.41 20.72 -9.55
N GLY A 86 -4.08 20.23 -10.61
CA GLY A 86 -5.51 20.31 -10.77
C GLY A 86 -6.03 21.74 -10.69
N SER A 87 -6.89 22.03 -9.71
CA SER A 87 -7.39 23.38 -9.44
C SER A 87 -6.34 24.34 -8.82
N GLY A 88 -5.11 23.88 -8.61
CA GLY A 88 -4.05 24.59 -7.89
C GLY A 88 -4.30 24.71 -6.40
N TYR A 89 -4.97 23.72 -5.79
CA TYR A 89 -5.35 23.76 -4.38
C TYR A 89 -4.13 23.92 -3.44
N TYR A 90 -3.07 23.15 -3.67
CA TYR A 90 -1.80 23.31 -2.95
C TYR A 90 -0.99 24.47 -3.51
N ALA A 91 -0.87 24.60 -4.84
CA ALA A 91 -0.11 25.67 -5.47
C ALA A 91 -0.47 27.08 -4.96
N ARG A 92 -1.76 27.39 -4.85
CA ARG A 92 -2.25 28.69 -4.35
C ARG A 92 -1.94 28.92 -2.87
N ARG A 93 -1.96 27.86 -2.05
CA ARG A 93 -1.59 27.92 -0.62
C ARG A 93 -0.09 28.07 -0.41
N MET A 94 0.72 27.44 -1.25
CA MET A 94 2.18 27.60 -1.26
C MET A 94 2.59 29.00 -1.70
N ALA A 95 1.91 29.58 -2.70
CA ALA A 95 2.20 30.93 -3.18
C ALA A 95 2.10 32.00 -2.08
N GLY A 96 1.13 31.85 -1.17
CA GLY A 96 1.02 32.72 0.00
C GLY A 96 2.17 32.57 1.01
N ARG A 97 2.81 31.40 1.09
CA ARG A 97 3.91 31.10 2.02
C ARG A 97 5.28 31.53 1.49
N VAL A 98 5.55 31.28 0.21
CA VAL A 98 6.83 31.69 -0.43
C VAL A 98 6.90 33.19 -0.69
N GLY A 99 5.75 33.86 -0.72
CA GLY A 99 5.64 35.32 -0.85
C GLY A 99 6.08 35.84 -2.22
N SER A 100 6.16 37.16 -2.36
CA SER A 100 6.40 37.82 -3.65
C SER A 100 7.82 37.65 -4.22
N ALA A 101 8.75 37.14 -3.41
CA ALA A 101 10.12 36.85 -3.85
C ALA A 101 10.26 35.41 -4.39
N GLY A 102 9.33 34.52 -4.01
CA GLY A 102 9.27 33.14 -4.49
C GLY A 102 8.30 32.98 -5.65
N ARG A 103 8.10 31.73 -6.06
CA ARG A 103 7.09 31.34 -7.04
C ARG A 103 6.68 29.89 -6.88
N VAL A 104 5.53 29.54 -7.43
CA VAL A 104 5.03 28.17 -7.43
C VAL A 104 4.67 27.76 -8.85
N TYR A 105 5.33 26.74 -9.39
CA TYR A 105 4.93 26.11 -10.65
C TYR A 105 3.73 25.19 -10.39
N CYS A 106 2.61 25.47 -11.05
CA CYS A 106 1.44 24.60 -11.05
C CYS A 106 1.50 23.76 -12.33
N VAL A 107 1.85 22.48 -12.18
CA VAL A 107 2.14 21.58 -13.29
C VAL A 107 0.96 20.63 -13.48
N ASP A 108 0.35 20.61 -14.65
CA ASP A 108 -0.75 19.70 -14.99
C ASP A 108 -0.69 19.32 -16.47
N ILE A 109 -1.16 18.10 -16.80
CA ILE A 109 -1.23 17.61 -18.18
C ILE A 109 -2.47 18.12 -18.91
N GLN A 110 -3.50 18.55 -18.18
CA GLN A 110 -4.73 19.09 -18.72
C GLN A 110 -4.65 20.61 -18.84
N PRO A 111 -4.66 21.19 -20.05
CA PRO A 111 -4.68 22.65 -20.20
C PRO A 111 -5.91 23.27 -19.53
N GLU A 112 -7.05 22.57 -19.49
CA GLU A 112 -8.25 23.05 -18.82
C GLU A 112 -8.10 23.17 -17.29
N MET A 113 -7.28 22.33 -16.65
CA MET A 113 -6.99 22.45 -15.21
C MET A 113 -6.18 23.71 -14.93
N LEU A 114 -5.20 24.03 -15.80
CA LEU A 114 -4.41 25.26 -15.69
C LEU A 114 -5.28 26.51 -15.86
N ASP A 115 -6.23 26.49 -16.80
CA ASP A 115 -7.22 27.58 -16.97
C ASP A 115 -8.10 27.75 -15.71
N ILE A 116 -8.58 26.65 -15.12
CA ILE A 116 -9.38 26.66 -13.90
C ILE A 116 -8.55 27.21 -12.73
N MET A 117 -7.32 26.73 -12.55
CA MET A 117 -6.43 27.21 -11.52
C MET A 117 -6.19 28.71 -11.65
N GLN A 118 -5.92 29.21 -12.86
CA GLN A 118 -5.68 30.64 -13.07
C GLN A 118 -6.91 31.47 -12.69
N GLN A 119 -8.12 31.02 -13.06
CA GLN A 119 -9.37 31.68 -12.66
C GLN A 119 -9.55 31.72 -11.14
N LEU A 120 -9.21 30.64 -10.44
CA LEU A 120 -9.30 30.55 -8.99
C LEU A 120 -8.23 31.41 -8.29
N ALA A 121 -7.01 31.47 -8.83
CA ALA A 121 -5.95 32.34 -8.35
C ALA A 121 -6.34 33.82 -8.51
N ASP A 122 -6.86 34.21 -9.67
CA ASP A 122 -7.32 35.58 -9.95
C ASP A 122 -8.50 35.97 -9.04
N ARG A 123 -9.47 35.06 -8.84
CA ARG A 123 -10.62 35.24 -7.94
C ARG A 123 -10.15 35.52 -6.51
N ASP A 124 -9.15 34.78 -6.04
CA ASP A 124 -8.66 34.85 -4.66
C ASP A 124 -7.54 35.89 -4.47
N GLY A 125 -7.14 36.58 -5.55
CA GLY A 125 -6.07 37.58 -5.53
C GLY A 125 -4.68 36.98 -5.25
N VAL A 126 -4.50 35.70 -5.52
CA VAL A 126 -3.23 34.98 -5.33
C VAL A 126 -2.33 35.23 -6.53
N THR A 127 -1.11 35.68 -6.28
CA THR A 127 -0.08 35.90 -7.31
C THR A 127 1.11 34.98 -7.06
N GLY A 128 2.01 34.84 -8.04
CA GLY A 128 3.21 33.99 -7.90
C GLY A 128 2.99 32.52 -8.26
N VAL A 129 1.79 32.14 -8.71
CA VAL A 129 1.53 30.83 -9.33
C VAL A 129 1.78 30.91 -10.82
N VAL A 130 2.57 29.99 -11.36
CA VAL A 130 2.99 29.92 -12.77
C VAL A 130 2.46 28.63 -13.37
N PRO A 131 1.54 28.66 -14.35
CA PRO A 131 1.04 27.46 -15.00
C PRO A 131 2.13 26.82 -15.88
N VAL A 132 2.24 25.50 -15.83
CA VAL A 132 3.16 24.70 -16.66
C VAL A 132 2.37 23.50 -17.20
N LEU A 133 2.29 23.41 -18.53
CA LEU A 133 1.71 22.24 -19.19
C LEU A 133 2.78 21.15 -19.28
N SER A 134 2.58 20.05 -18.55
CA SER A 134 3.48 18.90 -18.58
C SER A 134 3.13 17.93 -19.71
N GLU A 135 4.01 16.95 -19.89
CA GLU A 135 3.74 15.73 -20.65
C GLU A 135 3.62 14.54 -19.69
N VAL A 136 3.31 13.36 -20.22
CA VAL A 136 3.21 12.11 -19.42
C VAL A 136 4.56 11.75 -18.76
N ASP A 137 5.67 12.12 -19.41
CA ASP A 137 7.03 11.70 -19.10
C ASP A 137 7.96 12.85 -18.69
N ASP A 138 7.46 14.09 -18.64
CA ASP A 138 8.28 15.29 -18.39
C ASP A 138 7.47 16.39 -17.68
N PRO A 139 7.87 16.84 -16.47
CA PRO A 139 7.17 17.90 -15.73
C PRO A 139 7.38 19.30 -16.34
N LYS A 140 8.30 19.46 -17.31
CA LYS A 140 8.64 20.74 -17.96
C LYS A 140 9.07 21.84 -16.98
N LEU A 141 9.70 21.42 -15.87
CA LEU A 141 10.28 22.32 -14.87
C LEU A 141 11.71 22.73 -15.25
N PRO A 142 12.18 23.91 -14.80
CA PRO A 142 13.58 24.30 -14.97
C PRO A 142 14.51 23.43 -14.13
N ASP A 143 15.69 23.11 -14.68
CA ASP A 143 16.72 22.32 -14.01
C ASP A 143 17.32 23.06 -12.80
N ALA A 144 17.51 22.33 -11.69
CA ALA A 144 18.22 22.77 -10.48
C ALA A 144 17.73 24.08 -9.86
N GLU A 145 16.44 24.39 -9.98
CA GLU A 145 15.83 25.63 -9.47
C GLU A 145 14.78 25.39 -8.38
N VAL A 146 14.25 24.17 -8.21
CA VAL A 146 13.08 23.92 -7.36
C VAL A 146 13.50 23.46 -5.95
N ASP A 147 13.08 24.20 -4.92
CA ASP A 147 13.34 23.90 -3.51
C ASP A 147 12.37 22.86 -2.96
N TRP A 148 11.11 22.89 -3.41
CA TRP A 148 10.08 21.95 -2.99
C TRP A 148 9.23 21.45 -4.15
N ILE A 149 9.05 20.15 -4.26
CA ILE A 149 8.03 19.54 -5.11
C ILE A 149 6.97 18.91 -4.21
N ILE A 150 5.69 19.10 -4.52
CA ILE A 150 4.59 18.35 -3.92
C ILE A 150 3.86 17.53 -4.99
N LEU A 151 3.48 16.29 -4.62
CA LEU A 151 2.59 15.42 -5.37
C LEU A 151 1.49 14.99 -4.41
N ALA A 152 0.30 15.54 -4.55
CA ALA A 152 -0.82 15.22 -3.69
C ALA A 152 -1.82 14.33 -4.41
N ASP A 153 -1.82 13.03 -4.11
CA ASP A 153 -2.74 12.03 -4.66
C ASP A 153 -2.73 11.97 -6.20
N VAL A 154 -1.54 11.99 -6.80
CA VAL A 154 -1.38 11.93 -8.27
C VAL A 154 -0.36 10.90 -8.74
N TYR A 155 0.57 10.46 -7.87
CA TYR A 155 1.67 9.61 -8.33
C TYR A 155 1.15 8.25 -8.83
N HIS A 156 0.05 7.77 -8.23
CA HIS A 156 -0.67 6.59 -8.69
C HIS A 156 -1.31 6.71 -10.08
N GLU A 157 -1.46 7.92 -10.64
CA GLU A 157 -1.97 8.18 -12.00
C GLU A 157 -0.85 8.21 -13.06
N MET A 158 0.42 8.30 -12.65
CA MET A 158 1.55 8.44 -13.58
C MET A 158 1.85 7.13 -14.33
N SER A 159 1.72 7.15 -15.65
CA SER A 159 1.98 5.99 -16.51
C SER A 159 3.44 5.83 -16.92
N ASP A 160 4.20 6.94 -17.02
CA ASP A 160 5.67 6.93 -17.19
C ASP A 160 6.36 7.58 -15.98
N TYR A 161 6.19 6.96 -14.82
CA TYR A 161 6.72 7.48 -13.57
C TYR A 161 8.25 7.52 -13.56
N GLU A 162 8.95 6.63 -14.27
CA GLU A 162 10.42 6.62 -14.30
C GLU A 162 10.97 7.89 -14.96
N ALA A 163 10.41 8.29 -16.10
CA ALA A 163 10.78 9.53 -16.78
C ALA A 163 10.36 10.77 -15.99
N MET A 164 9.15 10.77 -15.44
CA MET A 164 8.66 11.87 -14.59
C MET A 164 9.56 12.10 -13.36
N LEU A 165 9.93 11.03 -12.65
CA LEU A 165 10.85 11.08 -11.51
C LEU A 165 12.25 11.56 -11.93
N ALA A 166 12.73 11.17 -13.10
CA ALA A 166 14.00 11.66 -13.63
C ALA A 166 13.96 13.18 -13.92
N GLY A 167 12.85 13.69 -14.47
CA GLY A 167 12.62 15.11 -14.68
C GLY A 167 12.51 15.89 -13.37
N MET A 168 11.77 15.38 -12.39
CA MET A 168 11.68 15.97 -11.05
C MET A 168 13.05 16.06 -10.37
N ARG A 169 13.85 14.98 -10.46
CA ARG A 169 15.21 14.95 -9.91
C ARG A 169 16.12 15.99 -10.59
N ALA A 170 15.96 16.21 -11.90
CA ALA A 170 16.71 17.24 -12.62
C ALA A 170 16.28 18.67 -12.20
N ALA A 171 15.00 18.87 -11.89
CA ALA A 171 14.45 20.16 -11.50
C ALA A 171 14.83 20.59 -10.07
N LEU A 172 15.05 19.65 -9.15
CA LEU A 172 15.37 19.95 -7.76
C LEU A 172 16.72 20.69 -7.63
N ALA A 173 16.71 21.83 -6.93
CA ALA A 173 17.91 22.51 -6.50
C ALA A 173 18.68 21.69 -5.44
N PRO A 174 19.98 21.93 -5.24
CA PRO A 174 20.69 21.37 -4.08
C PRO A 174 20.01 21.78 -2.77
N GLY A 175 19.66 20.81 -1.92
CA GLY A 175 18.86 21.03 -0.71
C GLY A 175 17.36 20.89 -0.93
N GLY A 176 16.92 20.71 -2.17
CA GLY A 176 15.52 20.56 -2.56
C GLY A 176 14.93 19.24 -2.08
N ARG A 177 13.61 19.24 -1.83
CA ARG A 177 12.88 18.09 -1.29
C ARG A 177 11.58 17.84 -2.02
N VAL A 178 11.07 16.63 -1.87
CA VAL A 178 9.76 16.23 -2.37
C VAL A 178 8.84 15.84 -1.22
N ALA A 179 7.63 16.36 -1.21
CA ALA A 179 6.52 15.91 -0.38
C ALA A 179 5.55 15.10 -1.25
N LEU A 180 5.53 13.79 -1.06
CA LEU A 180 4.59 12.91 -1.74
C LEU A 180 3.47 12.51 -0.76
N LEU A 181 2.22 12.71 -1.16
CA LEU A 181 1.04 12.26 -0.45
C LEU A 181 0.34 11.18 -1.27
N GLU A 182 0.10 10.04 -0.64
CA GLU A 182 -0.62 8.92 -1.24
C GLU A 182 -1.52 8.25 -0.21
N TYR A 183 -2.73 7.86 -0.62
CA TYR A 183 -3.66 7.14 0.24
C TYR A 183 -3.14 5.76 0.62
N ARG A 184 -3.38 5.38 1.88
CA ARG A 184 -2.83 4.16 2.47
C ARG A 184 -3.53 2.89 1.99
N VAL A 185 -2.75 1.83 1.86
CA VAL A 185 -3.21 0.47 1.53
C VAL A 185 -3.26 -0.42 2.77
N GLU A 186 -2.36 -0.17 3.72
CA GLU A 186 -1.96 -1.07 4.81
C GLU A 186 -3.06 -1.25 5.87
N ASP A 187 -3.61 -0.15 6.35
CA ASP A 187 -4.52 -0.11 7.50
C ASP A 187 -6.01 -0.08 7.09
N GLY A 188 -6.30 0.05 5.79
CA GLY A 188 -7.62 0.13 5.20
C GLY A 188 -8.30 1.49 5.34
N THR A 189 -7.60 2.53 5.80
CA THR A 189 -8.12 3.90 5.79
C THR A 189 -8.44 4.38 4.36
N GLY A 190 -7.66 3.94 3.37
CA GLY A 190 -7.92 4.15 1.94
C GLY A 190 -8.96 3.21 1.30
N ASP A 191 -9.62 2.31 2.05
CA ASP A 191 -10.59 1.34 1.46
C ASP A 191 -11.87 2.03 0.93
N HIS A 192 -12.08 3.31 1.21
CA HIS A 192 -13.18 4.12 0.68
C HIS A 192 -12.95 4.61 -0.76
N LEU A 193 -11.73 4.48 -1.26
CA LEU A 193 -11.32 4.91 -2.60
C LEU A 193 -11.34 3.75 -3.60
N LYS A 194 -11.19 4.11 -4.87
CA LYS A 194 -10.80 3.11 -5.86
C LYS A 194 -9.42 2.58 -5.51
N SER A 195 -9.23 1.28 -5.64
CA SER A 195 -8.03 0.60 -5.18
C SER A 195 -6.74 0.95 -5.93
N ASP A 196 -6.87 1.43 -7.15
CA ASP A 196 -5.79 2.01 -7.97
C ASP A 196 -5.44 3.45 -7.58
N HIS A 197 -6.20 4.09 -6.68
CA HIS A 197 -5.94 5.44 -6.15
C HIS A 197 -5.28 5.41 -4.77
N ALA A 198 -4.59 4.32 -4.44
CA ALA A 198 -3.87 4.14 -3.19
C ALA A 198 -2.58 3.35 -3.46
N MET A 199 -1.50 3.69 -2.77
CA MET A 199 -0.22 3.01 -2.89
C MET A 199 0.33 2.66 -1.52
N SER A 200 0.88 1.45 -1.39
CA SER A 200 1.59 1.07 -0.16
C SER A 200 2.95 1.78 -0.08
N VAL A 201 3.45 1.95 1.13
CA VAL A 201 4.82 2.42 1.40
C VAL A 201 5.84 1.60 0.62
N ARG A 202 5.63 0.28 0.56
CA ARG A 202 6.47 -0.63 -0.22
C ARG A 202 6.46 -0.28 -1.71
N GLN A 203 5.27 -0.09 -2.32
CA GLN A 203 5.16 0.25 -3.74
C GLN A 203 5.85 1.57 -4.06
N VAL A 204 5.62 2.60 -3.26
CA VAL A 204 6.26 3.91 -3.42
C VAL A 204 7.78 3.78 -3.35
N LEU A 205 8.32 3.17 -2.30
CA LEU A 205 9.77 3.10 -2.12
C LEU A 205 10.47 2.19 -3.13
N ALA A 206 9.79 1.14 -3.61
CA ALA A 206 10.28 0.26 -4.68
C ALA A 206 10.46 0.99 -6.03
N GLU A 207 9.71 2.06 -6.28
CA GLU A 207 9.81 2.89 -7.49
C GLU A 207 10.76 4.09 -7.28
N TRP A 208 10.66 4.78 -6.14
CA TRP A 208 11.40 6.02 -5.88
C TRP A 208 12.88 5.83 -5.56
N LEU A 209 13.25 4.81 -4.77
CA LEU A 209 14.65 4.61 -4.38
C LEU A 209 15.53 4.27 -5.60
N PRO A 210 15.14 3.35 -6.50
CA PRO A 210 15.90 3.09 -7.73
C PRO A 210 15.91 4.26 -8.70
N ALA A 211 14.92 5.15 -8.62
CA ALA A 211 14.88 6.41 -9.37
C ALA A 211 15.82 7.49 -8.78
N GLY A 212 16.70 7.15 -7.83
CA GLY A 212 17.74 8.04 -7.33
C GLY A 212 17.25 9.04 -6.29
N PHE A 213 16.20 8.69 -5.55
CA PHE A 213 15.76 9.40 -4.36
C PHE A 213 16.13 8.64 -3.07
N GLU A 214 16.18 9.37 -1.96
CA GLU A 214 16.33 8.82 -0.61
C GLU A 214 15.18 9.33 0.27
N LEU A 215 14.67 8.47 1.14
CA LEU A 215 13.65 8.83 2.12
C LEU A 215 14.30 9.60 3.29
N VAL A 216 13.79 10.80 3.56
CA VAL A 216 14.17 11.65 4.69
C VAL A 216 13.27 11.38 5.89
N ASP A 217 11.96 11.26 5.65
CA ASP A 217 10.98 10.91 6.68
C ASP A 217 9.71 10.30 6.08
N LEU A 218 8.99 9.53 6.90
CA LEU A 218 7.64 9.03 6.62
C LEU A 218 6.73 9.44 7.77
N LEU A 219 5.73 10.26 7.47
CA LEU A 219 4.84 10.86 8.44
C LEU A 219 3.42 10.31 8.25
N GLU A 220 2.83 9.84 9.35
CA GLU A 220 1.55 9.13 9.36
C GLU A 220 0.47 9.85 10.20
N PHE A 221 0.62 11.16 10.42
CA PHE A 221 -0.36 11.96 11.17
C PHE A 221 -1.65 12.24 10.39
N LEU A 222 -1.61 12.11 9.06
CA LEU A 222 -2.77 12.32 8.20
C LEU A 222 -3.82 11.22 8.39
N PRO A 223 -5.13 11.53 8.27
CA PRO A 223 -6.20 10.56 8.52
C PRO A 223 -6.16 9.30 7.63
N GLY A 224 -5.75 9.44 6.36
CA GLY A 224 -5.80 8.35 5.38
C GLY A 224 -4.64 8.30 4.39
N GLN A 225 -3.63 9.15 4.55
CA GLN A 225 -2.51 9.30 3.62
C GLN A 225 -1.17 9.08 4.30
N HIS A 226 -0.21 8.55 3.56
CA HIS A 226 1.21 8.63 3.87
C HIS A 226 1.75 9.98 3.38
N LEU A 227 2.58 10.65 4.18
CA LEU A 227 3.39 11.77 3.72
C LEU A 227 4.86 11.36 3.72
N PHE A 228 5.41 11.17 2.53
CA PHE A 228 6.83 10.88 2.32
C PHE A 228 7.58 12.20 2.09
N ILE A 229 8.66 12.40 2.84
CA ILE A 229 9.63 13.46 2.55
C ILE A 229 10.85 12.80 1.91
N LEU A 230 11.12 13.12 0.64
CA LEU A 230 12.23 12.56 -0.12
C LEU A 230 13.21 13.66 -0.55
N LYS A 231 14.43 13.24 -0.87
CA LYS A 231 15.46 14.08 -1.47
C LYS A 231 16.19 13.33 -2.58
N VAL A 232 16.97 14.04 -3.39
CA VAL A 232 17.91 13.40 -4.32
C VAL A 232 18.94 12.60 -3.54
N ALA A 233 19.19 11.36 -3.96
CA ALA A 233 20.11 10.46 -3.28
C ALA A 233 21.53 11.06 -3.20
N GLY A 234 22.12 11.02 -2.01
CA GLY A 234 23.44 11.59 -1.76
C GLY A 234 23.50 13.12 -1.68
N ASP A 235 22.37 13.83 -1.72
CA ASP A 235 22.35 15.28 -1.49
C ASP A 235 22.68 15.61 -0.02
N ALA A 236 23.90 16.09 0.18
CA ALA A 236 24.43 16.48 1.49
C ALA A 236 23.89 17.83 2.01
N ALA A 237 23.22 18.63 1.16
CA ALA A 237 22.62 19.89 1.57
C ALA A 237 21.35 19.69 2.40
N VAL A 238 20.69 18.52 2.28
CA VAL A 238 19.59 18.13 3.15
C VAL A 238 20.14 17.36 4.37
N PRO A 239 20.11 17.96 5.58
CA PRO A 239 20.63 17.32 6.78
C PRO A 239 19.75 16.14 7.23
N GLY A 240 20.36 15.20 7.96
CA GLY A 240 19.70 14.04 8.54
C GLY A 240 20.22 12.72 7.98
N ASP A 241 20.25 11.69 8.83
CA ASP A 241 20.59 10.34 8.40
C ASP A 241 19.46 9.78 7.53
N PRO A 242 19.78 9.19 6.37
CA PRO A 242 18.79 8.63 5.46
C PRO A 242 18.03 7.50 6.16
N VAL A 243 16.74 7.41 5.85
CA VAL A 243 15.90 6.34 6.38
C VAL A 243 16.14 5.08 5.55
N THR A 244 16.57 4.02 6.21
CA THR A 244 16.79 2.73 5.55
C THR A 244 15.47 1.98 5.44
N THR A 245 15.18 1.46 4.25
CA THR A 245 14.01 0.60 4.02
C THR A 245 14.46 -0.85 3.91
N ILE A 246 13.77 -1.75 4.60
CA ILE A 246 14.11 -3.18 4.62
C ILE A 246 12.86 -4.05 4.77
N ASP A 247 12.85 -5.21 4.13
CA ASP A 247 11.81 -6.21 4.34
C ASP A 247 11.93 -6.83 5.74
N LEU A 248 10.81 -7.09 6.41
CA LEU A 248 10.78 -7.68 7.75
C LEU A 248 11.60 -8.97 7.84
N VAL A 249 11.55 -9.83 6.83
CA VAL A 249 12.26 -11.11 6.88
C VAL A 249 13.77 -10.90 6.73
N ASP A 250 14.18 -10.04 5.80
CA ASP A 250 15.60 -9.70 5.66
C ASP A 250 16.12 -8.99 6.92
N ALA A 251 15.29 -8.16 7.55
CA ALA A 251 15.63 -7.49 8.80
C ALA A 251 15.84 -8.47 9.96
N LEU A 252 14.98 -9.50 10.07
CA LEU A 252 15.11 -10.57 11.05
C LEU A 252 16.35 -11.44 10.78
N ASP A 253 16.59 -11.82 9.51
CA ASP A 253 17.73 -12.63 9.10
C ASP A 253 19.07 -11.91 9.34
N GLN A 254 19.10 -10.59 9.13
CA GLN A 254 20.26 -9.73 9.42
C GLN A 254 20.41 -9.40 10.92
N GLY A 255 19.41 -9.74 11.74
CA GLY A 255 19.42 -9.46 13.18
C GLY A 255 19.38 -7.97 13.52
N VAL A 256 18.78 -7.15 12.66
CA VAL A 256 18.65 -5.69 12.86
C VAL A 256 17.31 -5.31 13.48
N VAL A 257 16.35 -6.24 13.51
CA VAL A 257 15.10 -6.12 14.26
C VAL A 257 14.83 -7.39 15.05
N GLU A 258 14.00 -7.27 16.09
CA GLU A 258 13.38 -8.39 16.78
C GLU A 258 11.86 -8.29 16.60
N ALA A 259 11.19 -9.41 16.36
CA ALA A 259 9.74 -9.44 16.19
C ALA A 259 9.08 -10.68 16.80
N GLU A 260 7.91 -10.46 17.42
CA GLU A 260 7.02 -11.51 17.95
C GLU A 260 5.65 -11.38 17.31
N ALA A 261 5.01 -12.50 16.93
CA ALA A 261 3.70 -12.50 16.28
C ALA A 261 2.63 -13.18 17.14
N PHE A 262 1.46 -12.55 17.23
CA PHE A 262 0.32 -13.00 18.02
C PHE A 262 -0.99 -12.86 17.24
N GLY A 263 -2.00 -13.66 17.58
CA GLY A 263 -3.33 -13.50 17.01
C GLY A 263 -3.97 -12.16 17.37
N ALA A 264 -4.67 -11.55 16.41
CA ALA A 264 -5.50 -10.36 16.65
C ALA A 264 -6.93 -10.57 16.14
N GLY A 265 -7.47 -11.77 16.34
CA GLY A 265 -8.83 -12.13 15.95
C GLY A 265 -8.95 -12.59 14.50
N GLU A 266 -10.12 -12.42 13.90
CA GLU A 266 -10.44 -12.96 12.57
C GLU A 266 -9.85 -12.14 11.40
N ALA A 267 -9.44 -10.90 11.67
CA ALA A 267 -9.07 -9.91 10.65
C ALA A 267 -7.60 -9.48 10.70
N GLY A 268 -6.80 -10.03 11.62
CA GLY A 268 -5.43 -9.54 11.78
C GLY A 268 -4.51 -10.38 12.65
N VAL A 269 -3.25 -9.98 12.59
CA VAL A 269 -2.12 -10.48 13.38
C VAL A 269 -1.46 -9.26 14.03
N MET A 270 -1.13 -9.35 15.31
CA MET A 270 -0.33 -8.35 16.00
C MET A 270 1.14 -8.76 15.93
N LEU A 271 1.98 -7.89 15.39
CA LEU A 271 3.43 -8.00 15.49
C LEU A 271 3.92 -7.02 16.56
N ARG A 272 4.72 -7.50 17.49
CA ARG A 272 5.52 -6.63 18.36
C ARG A 272 6.89 -6.58 17.75
N VAL A 273 7.39 -5.41 17.38
CA VAL A 273 8.67 -5.26 16.68
C VAL A 273 9.49 -4.17 17.34
N ARG A 274 10.81 -4.34 17.39
CA ARG A 274 11.74 -3.29 17.80
C ARG A 274 12.98 -3.25 16.93
N ASN A 275 13.57 -2.06 16.80
CA ASN A 275 14.87 -1.88 16.18
C ASN A 275 15.98 -2.33 17.13
N LEU A 276 17.01 -2.99 16.61
CA LEU A 276 18.20 -3.38 17.36
C LEU A 276 19.46 -2.59 16.96
N GLY A 277 19.36 -1.75 15.93
CA GLY A 277 20.45 -0.91 15.44
C GLY A 277 20.18 0.59 15.64
N ASP A 278 21.17 1.40 15.29
CA ASP A 278 21.10 2.86 15.40
C ASP A 278 20.46 3.53 14.16
N ASN A 279 20.22 2.77 13.08
CA ASN A 279 19.67 3.30 11.84
C ASN A 279 18.16 3.51 11.96
N ARG A 280 17.64 4.60 11.39
CA ARG A 280 16.21 4.81 11.21
C ARG A 280 15.67 3.82 10.17
N LEU A 281 14.74 2.95 10.56
CA LEU A 281 14.20 1.93 9.67
C LEU A 281 12.73 2.22 9.30
N ILE A 282 12.41 2.04 8.01
CA ILE A 282 11.08 1.62 7.58
C ILE A 282 11.15 0.12 7.32
N VAL A 283 10.43 -0.65 8.12
CA VAL A 283 10.28 -2.09 7.92
C VAL A 283 9.01 -2.33 7.14
N THR A 284 9.13 -2.93 5.96
CA THR A 284 7.98 -3.31 5.13
C THR A 284 7.70 -4.80 5.28
N MET A 285 6.45 -5.22 5.11
CA MET A 285 6.07 -6.63 5.01
C MET A 285 5.10 -6.82 3.85
N PRO A 286 5.29 -7.84 3.01
CA PRO A 286 4.49 -7.96 1.80
C PRO A 286 3.12 -8.58 2.11
N ALA A 287 2.15 -8.35 1.24
CA ALA A 287 0.96 -9.18 1.16
C ALA A 287 1.35 -10.66 0.93
N GLY A 288 0.59 -11.60 1.52
CA GLY A 288 0.83 -13.04 1.41
C GLY A 288 1.74 -13.65 2.48
N MET A 289 2.28 -12.85 3.40
CA MET A 289 3.05 -13.35 4.55
C MET A 289 2.24 -14.35 5.36
N SER A 290 2.84 -15.51 5.68
CA SER A 290 2.15 -16.59 6.39
C SER A 290 2.45 -16.57 7.88
N PHE A 291 1.41 -16.79 8.69
CA PHE A 291 1.49 -16.91 10.14
C PHE A 291 0.91 -18.25 10.57
N THR A 292 1.79 -19.15 11.02
CA THR A 292 1.41 -20.51 11.44
C THR A 292 1.07 -20.52 12.91
N SER A 293 -0.06 -21.11 13.25
CA SER A 293 -0.59 -21.15 14.62
C SER A 293 -0.38 -22.52 15.28
N ALA A 294 -0.54 -22.57 16.60
CA ALA A 294 -0.58 -23.84 17.33
C ALA A 294 -1.81 -24.70 16.92
N GLU A 295 -1.76 -25.99 17.24
CA GLU A 295 -2.84 -26.93 16.89
C GLU A 295 -4.21 -26.46 17.41
N GLY A 296 -5.21 -26.45 16.54
CA GLY A 296 -6.58 -26.01 16.86
C GLY A 296 -6.88 -24.53 16.56
N ARG A 297 -5.87 -23.73 16.19
CA ARG A 297 -6.02 -22.36 15.72
C ARG A 297 -5.89 -22.25 14.20
N ARG A 298 -6.47 -21.19 13.64
CA ARG A 298 -6.32 -20.83 12.23
C ARG A 298 -4.91 -20.29 11.99
N ASP A 299 -4.29 -20.78 10.93
CA ASP A 299 -3.18 -20.07 10.31
C ASP A 299 -3.73 -18.84 9.61
N MET A 300 -2.94 -17.77 9.58
CA MET A 300 -3.31 -16.49 8.99
C MET A 300 -2.41 -16.19 7.80
N VAL A 301 -2.92 -15.41 6.85
CA VAL A 301 -2.15 -14.87 5.73
C VAL A 301 -2.41 -13.37 5.61
N SER A 302 -1.35 -12.56 5.49
CA SER A 302 -1.52 -11.12 5.28
C SER A 302 -2.23 -10.86 3.94
N ARG A 303 -3.21 -9.96 3.94
CA ARG A 303 -4.03 -9.62 2.76
C ARG A 303 -3.62 -8.30 2.10
N ARG A 304 -2.65 -7.61 2.69
CA ARG A 304 -2.12 -6.30 2.28
C ARG A 304 -0.64 -6.26 2.59
N ASP A 305 0.07 -5.42 1.86
CA ASP A 305 1.33 -4.86 2.32
C ASP A 305 1.11 -4.17 3.67
N ALA A 306 2.17 -4.10 4.44
CA ALA A 306 2.22 -3.38 5.68
C ALA A 306 3.58 -2.67 5.78
N ALA A 307 3.62 -1.57 6.53
CA ALA A 307 4.87 -0.92 6.91
C ALA A 307 4.81 -0.46 8.37
N ILE A 308 5.98 -0.33 8.99
CA ILE A 308 6.14 0.29 10.30
C ILE A 308 7.44 1.10 10.37
N ARG A 309 7.38 2.24 11.05
CA ARG A 309 8.49 3.15 11.31
C ARG A 309 9.18 2.79 12.64
N LEU A 310 10.43 2.34 12.58
CA LEU A 310 11.24 1.98 13.75
C LEU A 310 12.47 2.90 13.85
N PHE A 311 12.28 4.09 14.45
CA PHE A 311 13.35 5.09 14.60
C PHE A 311 14.03 5.07 15.98
N ASP A 312 13.50 4.27 16.90
CA ASP A 312 14.03 4.02 18.23
C ASP A 312 14.04 2.51 18.51
N ASP A 313 14.62 2.13 19.66
CA ASP A 313 14.79 0.74 20.10
C ASP A 313 13.62 0.23 20.97
N GLU A 314 12.55 1.03 21.08
CA GLU A 314 11.36 0.69 21.86
C GLU A 314 10.51 -0.36 21.13
N TRP A 315 9.81 -1.18 21.91
CA TRP A 315 8.83 -2.11 21.36
C TRP A 315 7.61 -1.36 20.82
N GLN A 316 7.28 -1.62 19.57
CA GLN A 316 6.10 -1.09 18.91
C GLN A 316 5.13 -2.21 18.53
N ASP A 317 3.85 -1.94 18.73
CA ASP A 317 2.76 -2.84 18.34
C ASP A 317 2.31 -2.48 16.92
N TRP A 318 2.28 -3.47 16.04
CA TRP A 318 2.02 -3.35 14.61
C TRP A 318 0.91 -4.32 14.19
N VAL A 319 -0.28 -3.78 13.94
CA VAL A 319 -1.42 -4.59 13.49
C VAL A 319 -1.36 -4.79 11.99
N VAL A 320 -1.29 -6.05 11.58
CA VAL A 320 -1.28 -6.47 10.18
C VAL A 320 -2.64 -7.05 9.83
N ARG A 321 -3.22 -6.59 8.71
CA ARG A 321 -4.45 -7.15 8.17
C ARG A 321 -4.23 -8.53 7.59
N ALA A 322 -5.00 -9.50 8.07
CA ALA A 322 -4.87 -10.90 7.68
C ALA A 322 -6.23 -11.61 7.58
N VAL A 323 -6.26 -12.72 6.85
CA VAL A 323 -7.42 -13.62 6.75
C VAL A 323 -7.01 -15.05 7.12
N GLY A 324 -7.96 -15.84 7.60
CA GLY A 324 -7.72 -17.19 8.11
C GLY A 324 -7.71 -18.26 7.02
N ARG A 325 -6.84 -19.25 7.12
CA ARG A 325 -6.73 -20.32 6.12
C ARG A 325 -7.67 -21.50 6.34
N GLN A 326 -7.97 -21.86 7.60
CA GLN A 326 -8.80 -23.04 7.92
C GLN A 326 -10.15 -22.64 8.53
N GLN A 327 -11.25 -22.83 7.81
CA GLN A 327 -12.56 -22.42 8.28
C GLN A 327 -12.96 -23.10 9.61
N ASN A 328 -12.66 -24.39 9.75
CA ASN A 328 -13.08 -25.22 10.88
C ASN A 328 -12.28 -24.99 12.19
N ARG A 329 -11.24 -24.17 12.16
CA ARG A 329 -10.45 -23.82 13.35
C ARG A 329 -10.87 -22.47 13.90
N ARG A 330 -10.56 -22.19 15.17
CA ARG A 330 -10.84 -20.86 15.75
C ARG A 330 -9.76 -19.87 15.34
N ALA A 331 -10.14 -18.63 15.10
CA ALA A 331 -9.16 -17.56 14.92
C ALA A 331 -8.24 -17.44 16.15
N PRO A 332 -6.95 -17.14 15.95
CA PRO A 332 -6.02 -16.90 17.04
C PRO A 332 -6.33 -15.57 17.74
N GLY A 333 -6.33 -15.57 19.07
CA GLY A 333 -6.43 -14.38 19.91
C GLY A 333 -5.06 -13.88 20.39
N SER A 334 -5.06 -12.85 21.23
CA SER A 334 -3.85 -12.16 21.70
C SER A 334 -2.84 -13.05 22.42
N ASP A 335 -3.31 -14.13 23.04
CA ASP A 335 -2.46 -15.08 23.78
C ASP A 335 -1.93 -16.23 22.89
N ASP A 336 -2.39 -16.31 21.63
CA ASP A 336 -1.97 -17.35 20.68
C ASP A 336 -0.75 -16.84 19.88
N ALA A 337 0.44 -17.34 20.23
CA ALA A 337 1.66 -17.04 19.49
C ALA A 337 1.67 -17.69 18.09
N LEU A 338 2.24 -16.98 17.13
CA LEU A 338 2.29 -17.36 15.72
C LEU A 338 3.75 -17.42 15.23
N THR A 339 4.02 -18.36 14.32
CA THR A 339 5.32 -18.46 13.63
C THR A 339 5.21 -17.79 12.27
N MET A 340 6.03 -16.77 12.04
CA MET A 340 6.15 -16.06 10.76
C MET A 340 6.93 -16.89 9.75
N ALA A 341 6.49 -16.91 8.49
CA ALA A 341 7.25 -17.48 7.39
C ALA A 341 6.98 -16.71 6.10
N LEU A 342 8.03 -16.54 5.29
CA LEU A 342 7.87 -16.04 3.92
C LEU A 342 6.85 -16.89 3.15
N PRO A 343 6.08 -16.27 2.25
CA PRO A 343 5.27 -17.02 1.32
C PRO A 343 6.18 -17.89 0.44
N SER A 344 6.14 -19.20 0.66
CA SER A 344 6.86 -20.16 -0.20
C SER A 344 6.14 -21.50 -0.37
N SER A 345 5.04 -21.71 0.35
CA SER A 345 4.33 -23.00 0.34
C SER A 345 3.17 -23.08 -0.65
N LEU A 346 2.60 -21.94 -1.09
CA LEU A 346 1.45 -21.89 -2.00
C LEU A 346 1.53 -20.69 -2.96
N PRO A 347 2.25 -20.80 -4.09
CA PRO A 347 2.44 -19.69 -5.06
C PRO A 347 1.15 -19.05 -5.60
N ALA A 348 0.02 -19.78 -5.54
CA ALA A 348 -1.28 -19.26 -5.92
C ALA A 348 -1.83 -18.22 -4.92
N LEU A 349 -1.53 -18.38 -3.62
CA LEU A 349 -1.93 -17.41 -2.60
C LEU A 349 -1.12 -16.12 -2.69
N ASP A 350 0.15 -16.21 -3.11
CA ASP A 350 1.02 -15.04 -3.28
C ASP A 350 0.48 -14.12 -4.40
N ARG A 351 0.15 -14.71 -5.55
CA ARG A 351 -0.51 -13.98 -6.65
C ARG A 351 -1.88 -13.45 -6.24
N LEU A 352 -2.65 -14.24 -5.49
CA LEU A 352 -3.95 -13.82 -4.99
C LEU A 352 -3.84 -12.63 -4.03
N ALA A 353 -2.85 -12.62 -3.14
CA ALA A 353 -2.61 -11.51 -2.22
C ALA A 353 -2.33 -10.20 -2.97
N HIS A 354 -1.53 -10.26 -4.04
CA HIS A 354 -1.30 -9.13 -4.92
C HIS A 354 -2.59 -8.66 -5.62
N VAL A 355 -3.38 -9.58 -6.18
CA VAL A 355 -4.66 -9.25 -6.84
C VAL A 355 -5.65 -8.59 -5.85
N MET A 356 -5.75 -9.14 -4.64
CA MET A 356 -6.63 -8.58 -3.61
C MET A 356 -6.22 -7.16 -3.20
N GLN A 357 -4.92 -6.84 -3.23
CA GLN A 357 -4.40 -5.51 -2.93
C GLN A 357 -4.65 -4.51 -4.06
N ALA A 358 -4.23 -4.82 -5.29
CA ALA A 358 -4.34 -3.93 -6.43
C ALA A 358 -5.80 -3.60 -6.77
N GLY A 359 -6.71 -4.57 -6.63
CA GLY A 359 -8.15 -4.38 -6.42
C GLY A 359 -8.98 -3.80 -7.59
N THR A 360 -8.41 -3.02 -8.51
CA THR A 360 -9.18 -2.40 -9.61
C THR A 360 -9.06 -3.24 -10.86
N TYR A 361 -10.19 -3.77 -11.32
CA TYR A 361 -10.24 -4.60 -12.53
C TYR A 361 -11.48 -4.29 -13.35
N GLN A 362 -11.32 -4.31 -14.68
CA GLN A 362 -12.45 -4.53 -15.58
C GLN A 362 -12.76 -6.03 -15.60
N VAL A 363 -14.01 -6.37 -15.29
CA VAL A 363 -14.47 -7.75 -15.33
C VAL A 363 -15.11 -7.99 -16.69
N ALA A 364 -14.39 -8.70 -17.57
CA ALA A 364 -14.72 -8.86 -18.99
C ALA A 364 -14.88 -7.48 -19.68
N ASP A 365 -15.85 -7.33 -20.59
CA ASP A 365 -16.11 -6.07 -21.31
C ASP A 365 -16.98 -5.08 -20.50
N SER A 366 -17.00 -5.21 -19.16
CA SER A 366 -17.81 -4.33 -18.32
C SER A 366 -17.32 -2.89 -18.41
N PRO A 367 -18.22 -1.92 -18.58
CA PRO A 367 -17.87 -0.50 -18.46
C PRO A 367 -17.59 -0.09 -17.01
N LEU A 368 -17.83 -0.99 -16.03
CA LEU A 368 -17.59 -0.76 -14.61
C LEU A 368 -16.24 -1.34 -14.20
N GLN A 369 -15.48 -0.55 -13.44
CA GLN A 369 -14.35 -1.02 -12.66
C GLN A 369 -14.86 -1.55 -11.32
N TYR A 370 -14.39 -2.73 -10.94
CA TYR A 370 -14.78 -3.38 -9.69
C TYR A 370 -13.75 -3.10 -8.60
N VAL A 371 -14.23 -2.87 -7.37
CA VAL A 371 -13.45 -2.29 -6.26
C VAL A 371 -13.69 -2.97 -4.88
N PRO A 372 -14.21 -4.20 -4.70
CA PRO A 372 -14.57 -4.63 -3.35
C PRO A 372 -13.34 -5.04 -2.52
N ARG A 373 -12.70 -4.07 -1.86
CA ARG A 373 -11.74 -4.26 -0.74
C ARG A 373 -12.46 -4.67 0.55
N ALA A 374 -13.29 -5.71 0.48
CA ALA A 374 -14.09 -6.18 1.61
C ALA A 374 -13.49 -7.46 2.22
N GLN A 375 -13.35 -7.47 3.55
CA GLN A 375 -12.75 -8.60 4.28
C GLN A 375 -13.42 -9.94 3.94
N GLY A 376 -14.75 -9.97 3.81
CA GLY A 376 -15.48 -11.19 3.46
C GLY A 376 -15.13 -11.74 2.06
N VAL A 377 -14.86 -10.86 1.10
CA VAL A 377 -14.46 -11.26 -0.27
C VAL A 377 -13.08 -11.90 -0.25
N GLU A 378 -12.13 -11.29 0.46
CA GLU A 378 -10.75 -11.77 0.54
C GLU A 378 -10.66 -13.07 1.34
N GLN A 379 -11.43 -13.16 2.43
CA GLN A 379 -11.56 -14.39 3.21
C GLN A 379 -12.14 -15.53 2.38
N ALA A 380 -13.19 -15.27 1.58
CA ALA A 380 -13.74 -16.24 0.64
C ALA A 380 -12.70 -16.65 -0.41
N ALA A 381 -11.94 -15.71 -0.96
CA ALA A 381 -10.94 -15.99 -1.99
C ALA A 381 -9.85 -16.93 -1.48
N VAL A 382 -9.34 -16.72 -0.26
CA VAL A 382 -8.35 -17.62 0.36
C VAL A 382 -8.91 -19.03 0.57
N TRP A 383 -10.17 -19.18 0.98
CA TRP A 383 -10.78 -20.51 1.12
C TRP A 383 -11.05 -21.20 -0.22
N VAL A 384 -11.45 -20.46 -1.26
CA VAL A 384 -11.60 -21.02 -2.62
C VAL A 384 -10.26 -21.50 -3.16
N ALA A 385 -9.21 -20.69 -3.00
CA ALA A 385 -7.88 -21.00 -3.50
C ALA A 385 -7.20 -22.16 -2.74
N GLY A 386 -7.30 -22.13 -1.40
CA GLY A 386 -6.53 -22.98 -0.50
C GLY A 386 -7.25 -24.24 0.02
N GLU A 387 -8.49 -24.12 0.48
CA GLU A 387 -9.26 -25.25 1.06
C GLU A 387 -10.24 -25.89 0.08
N ASP A 388 -10.57 -25.21 -1.02
CA ASP A 388 -11.54 -25.67 -2.01
C ASP A 388 -12.92 -25.97 -1.38
N LEU A 389 -13.44 -25.01 -0.62
CA LEU A 389 -14.75 -25.12 0.05
C LEU A 389 -15.93 -25.02 -0.94
N GLY A 390 -17.10 -25.51 -0.52
CA GLY A 390 -18.36 -25.35 -1.25
C GLY A 390 -19.05 -24.01 -0.95
N TYR A 391 -20.09 -23.66 -1.70
CA TYR A 391 -20.78 -22.37 -1.54
C TYR A 391 -21.40 -22.19 -0.14
N ASP A 392 -22.11 -23.20 0.37
CA ASP A 392 -22.80 -23.08 1.67
C ASP A 392 -21.82 -22.87 2.84
N ASP A 393 -20.67 -23.54 2.78
CA ASP A 393 -19.61 -23.37 3.78
C ASP A 393 -19.11 -21.92 3.76
N ILE A 394 -18.76 -21.39 2.58
CA ILE A 394 -18.23 -20.02 2.45
C ILE A 394 -19.30 -18.99 2.83
N ALA A 395 -20.51 -19.11 2.28
CA ALA A 395 -21.58 -18.13 2.41
C ALA A 395 -21.97 -17.89 3.88
N ALA A 396 -22.02 -18.95 4.70
CA ALA A 396 -22.34 -18.86 6.12
C ALA A 396 -21.30 -18.06 6.93
N ALA A 397 -20.08 -17.91 6.43
CA ALA A 397 -18.99 -17.24 7.12
C ALA A 397 -18.68 -15.83 6.60
N VAL A 398 -19.19 -15.46 5.43
CA VAL A 398 -18.91 -14.15 4.78
C VAL A 398 -20.17 -13.30 4.57
N GLU A 399 -21.31 -13.72 5.10
CA GLU A 399 -22.57 -12.99 4.98
C GLU A 399 -22.49 -11.61 5.65
N ASP A 400 -22.70 -10.57 4.85
CA ASP A 400 -22.68 -9.17 5.29
C ASP A 400 -23.96 -8.44 4.83
N PRO A 401 -24.63 -7.64 5.68
CA PRO A 401 -25.84 -6.91 5.30
C PRO A 401 -25.66 -5.93 4.13
N ARG A 402 -24.44 -5.46 3.88
CA ARG A 402 -24.07 -4.54 2.80
C ARG A 402 -23.57 -5.27 1.56
N LEU A 403 -23.07 -6.51 1.71
CA LEU A 403 -22.59 -7.34 0.61
C LEU A 403 -23.12 -8.77 0.73
N PRO A 404 -24.16 -9.14 -0.05
CA PRO A 404 -24.72 -10.48 -0.02
C PRO A 404 -23.66 -11.54 -0.35
N ALA A 405 -23.76 -12.72 0.27
CA ALA A 405 -22.79 -13.79 0.11
C ALA A 405 -22.55 -14.20 -1.36
N GLN A 406 -23.59 -14.16 -2.21
CA GLN A 406 -23.44 -14.43 -3.65
C GLN A 406 -22.49 -13.44 -4.33
N TYR A 407 -22.60 -12.16 -4.01
CA TYR A 407 -21.68 -11.14 -4.53
C TYR A 407 -20.27 -11.35 -3.97
N ALA A 408 -20.14 -11.64 -2.67
CA ALA A 408 -18.83 -11.86 -2.08
C ALA A 408 -18.10 -13.06 -2.71
N VAL A 409 -18.81 -14.19 -2.89
CA VAL A 409 -18.27 -15.39 -3.54
C VAL A 409 -17.98 -15.16 -5.03
N ALA A 410 -18.85 -14.43 -5.74
CA ALA A 410 -18.61 -14.10 -7.15
C ALA A 410 -17.33 -13.28 -7.34
N PHE A 411 -17.10 -12.25 -6.52
CA PHE A 411 -15.86 -11.47 -6.56
C PHE A 411 -14.64 -12.29 -6.13
N ALA A 412 -14.78 -13.15 -5.13
CA ALA A 412 -13.70 -14.06 -4.72
C ALA A 412 -13.26 -14.99 -5.88
N LEU A 413 -14.20 -15.47 -6.69
CA LEU A 413 -13.90 -16.27 -7.89
C LEU A 413 -13.18 -15.44 -8.95
N VAL A 414 -13.58 -14.18 -9.17
CA VAL A 414 -12.88 -13.27 -10.08
C VAL A 414 -11.43 -13.05 -9.62
N TYR A 415 -11.20 -12.80 -8.33
CA TYR A 415 -9.84 -12.63 -7.80
C TYR A 415 -8.99 -13.90 -7.94
N CYS A 416 -9.56 -15.07 -7.68
CA CYS A 416 -8.87 -16.33 -7.91
C CYS A 416 -8.50 -16.51 -9.39
N ASP A 417 -9.41 -16.20 -10.30
CA ASP A 417 -9.18 -16.30 -11.74
C ASP A 417 -8.09 -15.34 -12.24
N LEU A 418 -8.10 -14.08 -11.78
CA LEU A 418 -7.05 -13.10 -12.05
C LEU A 418 -5.69 -13.54 -11.51
N ALA A 419 -5.67 -14.25 -10.38
CA ALA A 419 -4.46 -14.87 -9.82
C ALA A 419 -4.02 -16.15 -10.59
N GLY A 420 -4.69 -16.49 -11.70
CA GLY A 420 -4.40 -17.65 -12.53
C GLY A 420 -4.89 -18.98 -11.96
N ILE A 421 -5.86 -18.95 -11.04
CA ILE A 421 -6.48 -20.15 -10.48
C ILE A 421 -7.66 -20.55 -11.36
N ASP A 422 -7.67 -21.79 -11.85
CA ASP A 422 -8.82 -22.32 -12.57
C ASP A 422 -10.00 -22.55 -11.63
N VAL A 423 -10.89 -21.57 -11.58
CA VAL A 423 -12.09 -21.58 -10.75
C VAL A 423 -13.13 -22.59 -11.21
N THR A 424 -13.10 -23.02 -12.48
CA THR A 424 -14.10 -23.96 -13.02
C THR A 424 -13.94 -25.38 -12.48
N ASN A 425 -12.75 -25.68 -11.95
CA ASN A 425 -12.40 -26.94 -11.31
C ASN A 425 -12.55 -26.92 -9.77
N ARG A 426 -13.07 -25.83 -9.19
CA ARG A 426 -13.26 -25.68 -7.73
C ARG A 426 -14.62 -26.17 -7.27
N ARG A 427 -14.72 -26.68 -6.04
CA ARG A 427 -15.97 -27.22 -5.46
C ARG A 427 -17.11 -26.21 -5.45
N VAL A 428 -16.83 -24.96 -5.10
CA VAL A 428 -17.79 -23.84 -5.14
C VAL A 428 -18.42 -23.62 -6.52
N TRP A 429 -17.74 -24.01 -7.62
CA TRP A 429 -18.26 -23.83 -8.99
C TRP A 429 -19.45 -24.74 -9.32
N ALA A 430 -19.66 -25.81 -8.54
CA ALA A 430 -20.86 -26.64 -8.65
C ALA A 430 -22.15 -25.82 -8.42
N ASP A 431 -22.08 -24.77 -7.58
CA ASP A 431 -23.18 -23.89 -7.23
C ASP A 431 -23.26 -22.61 -8.10
N ARG A 432 -22.52 -22.55 -9.22
CA ARG A 432 -22.44 -21.34 -10.06
C ARG A 432 -23.79 -20.74 -10.49
N GLU A 433 -24.80 -21.57 -10.79
CA GLU A 433 -26.14 -21.07 -11.15
C GLU A 433 -26.83 -20.38 -9.97
N ARG A 434 -26.61 -20.87 -8.74
CA ARG A 434 -27.10 -20.25 -7.51
C ARG A 434 -26.36 -18.95 -7.19
N ILE A 435 -25.06 -18.91 -7.47
CA ILE A 435 -24.21 -17.73 -7.27
C ILE A 435 -24.58 -16.64 -8.29
N PHE A 436 -24.49 -16.94 -9.59
CA PHE A 436 -24.60 -15.97 -10.68
C PHE A 436 -26.04 -15.71 -11.15
N GLY A 437 -26.97 -16.66 -10.99
CA GLY A 437 -28.35 -16.51 -11.48
C GLY A 437 -29.17 -15.43 -10.79
N VAL A 438 -28.75 -15.00 -9.59
CA VAL A 438 -29.41 -13.92 -8.84
C VAL A 438 -28.72 -12.57 -9.00
N LEU A 439 -27.51 -12.53 -9.56
CA LEU A 439 -26.77 -11.29 -9.73
C LEU A 439 -27.42 -10.44 -10.83
N ARG A 440 -27.29 -9.12 -10.66
CA ARG A 440 -27.75 -8.12 -11.64
C ARG A 440 -26.61 -7.26 -12.16
N ASP A 441 -25.40 -7.62 -11.79
CA ASP A 441 -24.20 -6.91 -12.17
C ASP A 441 -23.75 -7.33 -13.58
N PRO A 442 -23.61 -6.38 -14.54
CA PRO A 442 -23.29 -6.70 -15.93
C PRO A 442 -21.93 -7.36 -16.12
N GLY A 443 -20.89 -6.93 -15.40
CA GLY A 443 -19.54 -7.50 -15.55
C GLY A 443 -19.43 -8.89 -14.94
N LEU A 444 -19.98 -9.12 -13.75
CA LEU A 444 -20.04 -10.47 -13.18
C LEU A 444 -20.83 -11.43 -14.09
N THR A 445 -21.89 -10.93 -14.74
CA THR A 445 -22.65 -11.70 -15.74
C THR A 445 -21.79 -12.01 -16.97
N ALA A 446 -21.10 -11.02 -17.52
CA ALA A 446 -20.23 -11.20 -18.70
C ALA A 446 -19.07 -12.15 -18.41
N TRP A 447 -18.39 -12.00 -17.28
CA TRP A 447 -17.33 -12.91 -16.86
C TRP A 447 -17.85 -14.34 -16.67
N TYR A 448 -19.03 -14.50 -16.07
CA TYR A 448 -19.67 -15.82 -15.94
C TYR A 448 -19.94 -16.48 -17.30
N GLN A 449 -20.45 -15.71 -18.28
CA GLN A 449 -20.67 -16.19 -19.65
C GLN A 449 -19.36 -16.63 -20.32
N VAL A 450 -18.29 -15.84 -20.18
CA VAL A 450 -16.97 -16.18 -20.70
C VAL A 450 -16.47 -17.50 -20.12
N LYS A 451 -16.62 -17.72 -18.81
CA LYS A 451 -16.19 -18.96 -18.15
C LYS A 451 -17.01 -20.19 -18.49
N THR A 452 -18.29 -20.03 -18.84
CA THR A 452 -19.17 -21.16 -19.15
C THR A 452 -19.27 -21.49 -20.62
N THR A 453 -19.15 -20.49 -21.51
CA THR A 453 -19.37 -20.66 -22.96
C THR A 453 -18.14 -20.37 -23.81
N GLY A 454 -17.10 -19.76 -23.24
CA GLY A 454 -15.92 -19.30 -23.97
C GLY A 454 -16.16 -18.05 -24.83
N ARG A 455 -17.31 -17.38 -24.69
CA ARG A 455 -17.68 -16.14 -25.41
C ARG A 455 -18.52 -15.21 -24.53
N THR A 456 -18.48 -13.91 -24.80
CA THR A 456 -19.46 -12.94 -24.27
C THR A 456 -20.63 -12.83 -25.25
N GLU A 457 -21.88 -12.96 -24.80
CA GLU A 457 -23.03 -12.58 -25.65
C GLU A 457 -23.14 -11.05 -25.62
N ARG A 458 -23.08 -10.41 -26.79
CA ARG A 458 -23.19 -8.94 -26.92
C ARG A 458 -24.63 -8.46 -26.80
#